data_AF-A0A2W5BYJ3-F1
#
_entry.id   AF-A0A2W5BYJ3-F1
#
_cell.length_a   1.000
_cell.length_b   1.000
_cell.length_c   1.000
_cell.angle_alpha   90.00
_cell.angle_beta   90.00
_cell.angle_gamma   90.00
#
_symmetry.space_group_name_H-M   'P 1'
#
loop_
_entity.id
_entity.type
_entity.pdbx_description
1 polymer ?
#
loop_
_entity_poly.entity_id
_entity_poly.type
_entity_poly.pdbx_seq_one_letter_code
_entity_poly.pdbx_strand_id
1 'polypeptide(L)'
;MEPDLSQSLKIQNKETPHQRGGMRHIVENWIRGTRTSGKRAFFRRGWSGRAALLLVAAIIISGFSTYAALSSIPPFGSDPNTVIWLLNLDLVLMIMLLALIARRFARLLSGRRQGIAGSKLHIRLVVIFSIMAAAPAVIMAIFSTFFFHFGVQAWFSDRVKTAVETSQMVAESYLAEHQQIIKADILAMANDLDRQSALFYEDREKFDRFLETQSFIRNLSEVMI
;
A
#
# COMPACT_ATOMS: atom_id res chain seq x y z
N MET A 1 -7.92 -84.25 -66.15
CA MET A 1 -7.12 -83.02 -66.28
C MET A 1 -7.41 -82.15 -65.08
N GLU A 2 -6.52 -82.15 -64.09
CA GLU A 2 -6.66 -81.39 -62.84
C GLU A 2 -5.83 -80.09 -62.94
N PRO A 3 -6.37 -78.91 -62.63
CA PRO A 3 -5.62 -77.66 -62.74
C PRO A 3 -4.63 -77.52 -61.58
N ASP A 4 -3.36 -77.36 -61.91
CA ASP A 4 -2.22 -77.26 -61.00
C ASP A 4 -2.29 -76.00 -60.12
N LEU A 5 -2.69 -76.19 -58.86
CA LEU A 5 -2.78 -75.17 -57.80
C LEU A 5 -1.40 -74.68 -57.31
N SER A 6 -0.29 -75.17 -57.85
CA SER A 6 1.06 -74.71 -57.48
C SER A 6 1.40 -73.33 -58.09
N GLN A 7 0.73 -72.94 -59.17
CA GLN A 7 0.91 -71.64 -59.83
C GLN A 7 0.27 -70.49 -59.03
N SER A 8 -0.90 -70.71 -58.41
CA SER A 8 -1.60 -69.68 -57.64
C SER A 8 -0.88 -69.34 -56.33
N LEU A 9 -0.20 -70.31 -55.70
CA LEU A 9 0.59 -70.09 -54.48
C LEU A 9 1.90 -69.32 -54.73
N LYS A 10 2.42 -69.30 -55.97
CA LYS A 10 3.62 -68.52 -56.31
C LYS A 10 3.35 -67.04 -56.55
N ILE A 11 2.10 -66.63 -56.78
CA ILE A 11 1.75 -65.22 -57.02
C ILE A 11 1.55 -64.45 -55.70
N GLN A 12 1.23 -65.15 -54.59
CA GLN A 12 0.98 -64.49 -53.30
C GLN A 12 2.26 -64.23 -52.47
N ASN A 13 3.39 -64.83 -52.82
CA ASN A 13 4.65 -64.67 -52.09
C ASN A 13 5.62 -63.72 -52.81
N LYS A 14 5.11 -62.57 -53.22
CA LYS A 14 5.89 -61.46 -53.78
C LYS A 14 5.64 -60.16 -53.01
N GLU A 15 5.42 -60.28 -51.71
CA GLU A 15 5.48 -59.12 -50.83
C GLU A 15 6.94 -58.69 -50.64
N THR A 16 7.23 -57.53 -51.20
CA THR A 16 8.54 -56.89 -51.26
C THR A 16 9.16 -56.67 -49.85
N PRO A 17 10.42 -57.07 -49.61
CA PRO A 17 11.06 -56.91 -48.30
C PRO A 17 11.46 -55.47 -47.95
N HIS A 18 11.25 -54.49 -48.84
CA HIS A 18 11.76 -53.11 -48.66
C HIS A 18 10.92 -52.18 -47.77
N GLN A 19 9.70 -52.57 -47.35
CA GLN A 19 8.79 -51.69 -46.62
C GLN A 19 8.84 -51.83 -45.09
N ARG A 20 9.45 -52.89 -44.53
CA ARG A 20 9.42 -53.14 -43.06
C ARG A 20 10.47 -52.39 -42.25
N GLY A 21 11.50 -51.80 -42.88
CA GLY A 21 12.57 -51.08 -42.18
C GLY A 21 12.30 -49.58 -41.96
N GLY A 22 11.60 -48.91 -42.88
CA GLY A 22 11.46 -47.45 -42.89
C GLY A 22 10.64 -46.88 -41.74
N MET A 23 9.64 -47.62 -41.25
CA MET A 23 8.72 -47.13 -40.22
C MET A 23 9.35 -47.06 -38.82
N ARG A 24 10.33 -47.92 -38.53
CA ARG A 24 11.02 -47.90 -37.22
C ARG A 24 11.82 -46.62 -37.03
N HIS A 25 12.48 -46.15 -38.08
CA HIS A 25 13.27 -44.91 -38.01
C HIS A 25 12.41 -43.65 -37.95
N ILE A 26 11.21 -43.67 -38.55
CA ILE A 26 10.26 -42.56 -38.46
C ILE A 26 9.68 -42.46 -37.04
N VAL A 27 9.33 -43.60 -36.42
CA VAL A 27 8.80 -43.62 -35.05
C VAL A 27 9.88 -43.26 -34.02
N GLU A 28 11.11 -43.74 -34.18
CA GLU A 28 12.22 -43.35 -33.29
C GLU A 28 12.62 -41.87 -33.41
N ASN A 29 12.56 -41.29 -34.61
CA ASN A 29 12.79 -39.85 -34.79
C ASN A 29 11.64 -39.01 -34.24
N TRP A 30 10.39 -39.47 -34.35
CA TRP A 30 9.23 -38.76 -33.79
C TRP A 30 9.27 -38.71 -32.25
N ILE A 31 9.71 -39.79 -31.59
CA ILE A 31 9.86 -39.83 -30.12
C ILE A 31 10.96 -38.87 -29.62
N ARG A 32 11.94 -38.51 -30.48
CA ARG A 32 12.98 -37.51 -30.14
C ARG A 32 12.55 -36.06 -30.38
N GLY A 33 11.36 -35.82 -30.97
CA GLY A 33 10.96 -34.52 -31.52
C GLY A 33 10.26 -33.53 -30.58
N THR A 34 9.82 -33.91 -29.38
CA THR A 34 9.05 -33.00 -28.51
C THR A 34 9.88 -32.37 -27.39
N ARG A 35 11.14 -32.02 -27.68
CA ARG A 35 11.90 -31.15 -26.80
C ARG A 35 11.55 -29.71 -27.13
N THR A 36 10.47 -29.27 -26.48
CA THR A 36 9.99 -27.88 -26.40
C THR A 36 11.09 -26.88 -26.71
N SER A 37 10.85 -26.10 -27.76
CA SER A 37 11.62 -24.93 -28.16
C SER A 37 11.67 -23.97 -26.99
N GLY A 38 12.62 -24.22 -26.10
CA GLY A 38 13.12 -23.25 -25.15
C GLY A 38 13.55 -22.08 -26.00
N LYS A 39 12.80 -20.98 -25.86
CA LYS A 39 13.19 -19.65 -26.34
C LYS A 39 14.50 -19.27 -25.65
N ARG A 40 15.59 -19.88 -26.13
CA ARG A 40 16.96 -19.42 -26.03
C ARG A 40 17.04 -18.26 -27.01
N ALA A 41 16.55 -17.11 -26.59
CA ALA A 41 16.87 -15.85 -27.24
C ALA A 41 17.48 -14.92 -26.19
N PHE A 42 18.81 -15.04 -26.13
CA PHE A 42 19.75 -13.94 -26.36
C PHE A 42 20.61 -13.42 -25.21
N PHE A 43 20.19 -13.41 -23.94
CA PHE A 43 21.10 -12.94 -22.87
C PHE A 43 21.88 -14.07 -22.19
N ARG A 44 22.82 -14.66 -22.94
CA ARG A 44 23.96 -15.39 -22.37
C ARG A 44 25.19 -14.46 -22.43
N ARG A 45 26.01 -14.54 -21.38
CA ARG A 45 27.36 -13.97 -21.17
C ARG A 45 27.47 -12.57 -20.53
N GLY A 46 27.85 -12.57 -19.26
CA GLY A 46 28.63 -11.51 -18.59
C GLY A 46 27.87 -10.32 -18.00
N TRP A 47 26.78 -9.86 -18.62
CA TRP A 47 26.22 -8.53 -18.32
C TRP A 47 25.10 -8.50 -17.27
N SER A 48 24.48 -9.63 -16.95
CA SER A 48 23.27 -9.66 -16.11
C SER A 48 23.50 -9.35 -14.62
N GLY A 49 24.69 -9.65 -14.09
CA GLY A 49 25.03 -9.30 -12.71
C GLY A 49 25.24 -7.80 -12.53
N ARG A 50 26.05 -7.20 -13.42
CA ARG A 50 26.36 -5.77 -13.40
C ARG A 50 25.12 -4.91 -13.69
N ALA A 51 24.33 -5.26 -14.69
CA ALA A 51 23.09 -4.53 -14.99
C ALA A 51 22.06 -4.62 -13.86
N ALA A 52 21.96 -5.75 -13.16
CA ALA A 52 21.09 -5.88 -11.99
C ALA A 52 21.60 -5.04 -10.81
N LEU A 53 22.91 -5.02 -10.57
CA LEU A 53 23.51 -4.16 -9.54
C LEU A 53 23.30 -2.67 -9.85
N LEU A 54 23.46 -2.26 -11.11
CA LEU A 54 23.19 -0.88 -11.54
C LEU A 54 21.71 -0.51 -11.36
N LEU A 55 20.78 -1.42 -11.66
CA LEU A 55 19.36 -1.22 -11.41
C LEU A 55 19.05 -1.08 -9.92
N VAL A 56 19.64 -1.92 -9.06
CA VAL A 56 19.47 -1.81 -7.60
C VAL A 56 20.05 -0.49 -7.09
N ALA A 57 21.24 -0.10 -7.56
CA ALA A 57 21.82 1.18 -7.21
C ALA A 57 20.94 2.36 -7.67
N ALA A 58 20.40 2.31 -8.89
CA ALA A 58 19.48 3.31 -9.39
C ALA A 58 18.20 3.39 -8.55
N ILE A 59 17.65 2.26 -8.09
CA ILE A 59 16.48 2.23 -7.20
C ILE A 59 16.81 2.84 -5.84
N ILE A 60 17.98 2.54 -5.27
CA ILE A 60 18.39 3.12 -3.98
C ILE A 60 18.57 4.64 -4.11
N ILE A 61 19.22 5.10 -5.18
CA ILE A 61 19.44 6.52 -5.44
C ILE A 61 18.10 7.23 -5.68
N SER A 62 17.21 6.64 -6.48
CA SER A 62 15.88 7.17 -6.77
C SER A 62 15.05 7.26 -5.50
N GLY A 63 14.99 6.18 -4.70
CA GLY A 63 14.27 6.16 -3.42
C GLY A 63 14.83 7.17 -2.40
N PHE A 64 16.16 7.33 -2.35
CA PHE A 64 16.78 8.37 -1.52
C PHE A 64 16.40 9.78 -2.00
N SER A 65 16.38 10.01 -3.31
CA SER A 65 15.92 11.28 -3.90
C SER A 65 14.45 11.56 -3.59
N THR A 66 13.58 10.55 -3.65
CA THR A 66 12.16 10.67 -3.31
C THR A 66 11.98 10.99 -1.82
N TYR A 67 12.75 10.34 -0.94
CA TYR A 67 12.75 10.63 0.49
C TYR A 67 13.23 12.04 0.82
N ALA A 68 14.31 12.49 0.16
CA ALA A 68 14.81 13.85 0.31
C ALA A 68 13.81 14.91 -0.18
N ALA A 69 13.11 14.63 -1.30
CA ALA A 69 12.05 15.49 -1.83
C ALA A 69 10.84 15.57 -0.89
N LEU A 70 10.43 14.47 -0.25
CA LEU A 70 9.39 14.50 0.78
C LEU A 70 9.81 15.26 2.04
N SER A 71 11.09 15.20 2.39
CA SER A 71 11.65 15.81 3.60
C SER A 71 11.97 17.29 3.44
N SER A 72 11.64 17.91 2.30
CA SER A 72 11.85 19.34 2.01
C SER A 72 13.30 19.81 2.14
N ILE A 73 14.27 18.91 1.91
CA ILE A 73 15.70 19.23 1.98
C ILE A 73 16.12 19.89 0.65
N PRO A 74 16.67 21.12 0.65
CA PRO A 74 17.21 21.74 -0.57
C PRO A 74 18.28 20.81 -1.19
N PRO A 75 18.23 20.50 -2.51
CA PRO A 75 17.65 21.26 -3.62
C PRO A 75 16.29 20.75 -4.14
N PHE A 76 15.65 19.80 -3.47
CA PHE A 76 14.38 19.22 -3.92
C PHE A 76 13.22 20.00 -3.30
N GLY A 77 12.78 21.05 -3.99
CA GLY A 77 11.63 21.85 -3.58
C GLY A 77 10.38 21.00 -3.40
N SER A 78 9.50 21.44 -2.49
CA SER A 78 8.21 20.83 -2.17
C SER A 78 7.17 21.02 -3.28
N ASP A 79 7.57 20.86 -4.54
CA ASP A 79 6.68 20.90 -5.70
C ASP A 79 5.93 19.56 -5.79
N PRO A 80 4.60 19.53 -5.58
CA PRO A 80 3.83 18.29 -5.58
C PRO A 80 3.97 17.50 -6.88
N ASN A 81 4.13 18.20 -8.01
CA ASN A 81 4.28 17.59 -9.33
C ASN A 81 5.60 16.81 -9.48
N THR A 82 6.69 17.32 -8.89
CA THR A 82 8.01 16.65 -8.91
C THR A 82 7.96 15.37 -8.08
N VAL A 83 7.36 15.41 -6.90
CA VAL A 83 7.18 14.24 -6.03
C VAL A 83 6.35 13.15 -6.71
N ILE A 84 5.25 13.51 -7.38
CA ILE A 84 4.40 12.55 -8.11
C ILE A 84 5.17 11.88 -9.25
N TRP A 85 6.01 12.62 -9.98
CA TRP A 85 6.86 12.06 -11.03
C TRP A 85 7.92 11.11 -10.49
N LEU A 86 8.60 11.47 -9.40
CA LEU A 86 9.58 10.61 -8.72
C LEU A 86 8.91 9.32 -8.22
N LEU A 87 7.72 9.42 -7.64
CA LEU A 87 6.97 8.26 -7.16
C LEU A 87 6.56 7.32 -8.31
N ASN A 88 6.14 7.86 -9.46
CA ASN A 88 5.86 7.07 -10.65
C ASN A 88 7.12 6.39 -11.19
N LEU A 89 8.25 7.09 -11.19
CA LEU A 89 9.54 6.52 -11.61
C LEU A 89 9.95 5.37 -10.69
N ASP A 90 9.86 5.56 -9.37
CA ASP A 90 10.13 4.52 -8.37
C ASP A 90 9.23 3.30 -8.58
N LEU A 91 7.94 3.51 -8.84
CA LEU A 91 6.99 2.44 -9.13
C LEU A 91 7.42 1.61 -10.36
N VAL A 92 7.79 2.29 -11.45
CA VAL A 92 8.26 1.63 -12.69
C VAL A 92 9.54 0.84 -12.44
N LEU A 93 10.53 1.44 -11.75
CA LEU A 93 11.77 0.76 -11.41
C LEU A 93 11.54 -0.47 -10.53
N MET A 94 10.64 -0.36 -9.56
CA MET A 94 10.27 -1.47 -8.67
C MET A 94 9.60 -2.61 -9.43
N ILE A 95 8.67 -2.31 -10.35
CA ILE A 95 8.02 -3.31 -11.22
C ILE A 95 9.07 -3.99 -12.11
N MET A 96 10.00 -3.23 -12.70
CA MET A 96 11.04 -3.78 -13.56
C MET A 96 11.97 -4.73 -12.79
N LEU A 97 12.36 -4.35 -11.57
CA LEU A 97 13.14 -5.21 -10.68
C LEU A 97 12.36 -6.47 -10.30
N LEU A 98 11.09 -6.33 -9.92
CA LEU A 98 10.22 -7.46 -9.59
C LEU A 98 10.12 -8.44 -10.75
N ALA A 99 9.93 -7.95 -11.98
CA ALA A 99 9.87 -8.77 -13.19
C ALA A 99 11.20 -9.51 -13.44
N LEU A 100 12.34 -8.87 -13.22
CA LEU A 100 13.67 -9.49 -13.33
C LEU A 100 13.86 -10.60 -12.29
N ILE A 101 13.49 -10.34 -11.04
CA ILE A 101 13.55 -11.32 -9.94
C ILE A 101 12.62 -12.48 -10.24
N ALA A 102 11.36 -12.22 -10.60
CA ALA A 102 10.38 -13.25 -10.95
C ALA A 102 10.86 -14.12 -12.11
N ARG A 103 11.46 -13.53 -13.14
CA ARG A 103 12.05 -14.28 -14.28
C ARG A 103 13.26 -15.10 -13.87
N ARG A 104 14.08 -14.64 -12.92
CA ARG A 104 15.18 -15.42 -12.35
C ARG A 104 14.64 -16.59 -11.54
N PHE A 105 13.65 -16.34 -10.70
CA PHE A 105 12.96 -17.34 -9.91
C PHE A 105 12.32 -18.42 -10.79
N ALA A 106 11.57 -18.01 -11.82
CA ALA A 106 10.97 -18.92 -12.81
C ALA A 106 12.01 -19.78 -13.54
N ARG A 107 13.18 -19.22 -13.88
CA ARG A 107 14.29 -19.99 -14.47
C ARG A 107 14.89 -21.01 -13.50
N LEU A 108 15.07 -20.64 -12.24
CA LEU A 108 15.54 -21.56 -11.19
C LEU A 108 14.55 -22.70 -10.98
N LEU A 109 13.24 -22.41 -11.01
CA LEU A 109 12.19 -23.43 -10.94
C LEU A 109 12.16 -24.32 -12.19
N SER A 110 12.39 -23.77 -13.39
CA SER A 110 12.41 -24.52 -14.65
C SER A 110 13.62 -25.46 -14.76
N GLY A 111 14.80 -25.04 -14.29
CA GLY A 111 16.01 -25.88 -14.28
C GLY A 111 15.88 -27.13 -13.40
N ARG A 112 15.08 -27.07 -12.34
CA ARG A 112 14.81 -28.21 -11.44
C ARG A 112 13.89 -29.28 -12.04
N ARG A 113 13.21 -29.00 -13.17
CA ARG A 113 12.36 -29.98 -13.87
C ARG A 113 13.13 -30.95 -14.77
N GLN A 114 14.38 -30.65 -15.13
CA GLN A 114 15.22 -31.53 -15.95
C GLN A 114 16.17 -32.36 -15.07
N GLY A 115 15.65 -33.45 -14.50
CA GLY A 115 16.38 -34.71 -14.47
C GLY A 115 17.27 -35.06 -13.25
N ILE A 116 16.76 -35.05 -12.01
CA ILE A 116 17.34 -35.91 -10.96
C ILE A 116 16.20 -36.53 -10.12
N ALA A 117 16.18 -37.85 -10.00
CA ALA A 117 15.17 -38.62 -9.28
C ALA A 117 15.00 -38.23 -7.79
N GLY A 118 15.94 -37.48 -7.20
CA GLY A 118 15.84 -36.89 -5.86
C GLY A 118 15.07 -35.55 -5.75
N SER A 119 14.64 -34.96 -6.87
CA SER A 119 14.02 -33.62 -6.92
C SER A 119 12.64 -33.54 -6.24
N LYS A 120 11.89 -34.65 -6.19
CA LYS A 120 10.53 -34.66 -5.65
C LYS A 120 10.48 -34.41 -4.14
N LEU A 121 11.45 -34.92 -3.38
CA LEU A 121 11.51 -34.71 -1.92
C LEU A 121 11.89 -33.27 -1.60
N HIS A 122 12.89 -32.73 -2.29
CA HIS A 122 13.34 -31.35 -2.09
C HIS A 122 12.23 -30.34 -2.48
N ILE A 123 11.47 -30.61 -3.54
CA ILE A 123 10.31 -29.77 -3.91
C ILE A 123 9.21 -29.85 -2.86
N ARG A 124 8.87 -31.05 -2.36
CA ARG A 124 7.87 -31.22 -1.30
C ARG A 124 8.25 -30.41 -0.04
N LEU A 125 9.51 -30.47 0.36
CA LEU A 125 10.04 -29.71 1.49
C LEU A 125 9.98 -28.20 1.24
N VAL A 126 10.40 -27.73 0.06
CA VAL A 126 10.34 -26.31 -0.31
C VAL A 126 8.92 -25.78 -0.31
N VAL A 127 7.94 -26.55 -0.80
CA VAL A 127 6.52 -26.16 -0.79
C VAL A 127 5.99 -26.05 0.64
N ILE A 128 6.23 -27.07 1.48
CA ILE A 128 5.77 -27.05 2.88
C ILE A 128 6.43 -25.89 3.64
N PHE A 129 7.73 -25.67 3.45
CA PHE A 129 8.45 -24.57 4.08
C PHE A 129 7.96 -23.20 3.60
N SER A 130 7.67 -23.05 2.31
CA SER A 130 7.13 -21.80 1.76
C SER A 130 5.74 -21.50 2.33
N ILE A 131 4.87 -22.52 2.43
CA ILE A 131 3.54 -22.35 3.03
C ILE A 131 3.67 -21.99 4.51
N MET A 132 4.52 -22.68 5.27
CA MET A 132 4.72 -22.41 6.69
C MET A 132 5.30 -21.01 6.95
N ALA A 133 6.21 -20.53 6.10
CA ALA A 133 6.78 -19.19 6.19
C ALA A 133 5.81 -18.10 5.71
N ALA A 134 5.00 -18.35 4.68
CA ALA A 134 4.07 -17.37 4.12
C ALA A 134 2.74 -17.29 4.89
N ALA A 135 2.29 -18.39 5.50
CA ALA A 135 1.05 -18.46 6.27
C ALA A 135 0.90 -17.31 7.29
N PRO A 136 1.87 -17.04 8.19
CA PRO A 136 1.72 -15.96 9.17
C PRO A 136 1.64 -14.59 8.51
N ALA A 137 2.39 -14.34 7.42
CA ALA A 137 2.32 -13.07 6.70
C ALA A 137 0.96 -12.86 6.04
N VAL A 138 0.37 -13.89 5.43
CA VAL A 138 -0.97 -13.83 4.83
C VAL A 138 -2.03 -13.58 5.90
N ILE A 139 -1.95 -14.28 7.03
CA ILE A 139 -2.86 -14.06 8.17
C ILE A 139 -2.75 -12.62 8.67
N MET A 140 -1.54 -12.09 8.82
CA MET A 140 -1.30 -10.71 9.24
C MET A 140 -1.85 -9.68 8.24
N ALA A 141 -1.71 -9.92 6.93
CA ALA A 141 -2.25 -9.03 5.91
C ALA A 141 -3.79 -8.95 5.96
N ILE A 142 -4.44 -10.12 6.11
CA ILE A 142 -5.89 -10.21 6.27
C ILE A 142 -6.33 -9.50 7.57
N PHE A 143 -5.66 -9.79 8.69
CA PHE A 143 -5.95 -9.18 9.98
C PHE A 143 -5.78 -7.66 9.95
N SER A 144 -4.69 -7.17 9.36
CA SER A 144 -4.43 -5.74 9.20
C SER A 144 -5.53 -5.06 8.38
N THR A 145 -5.99 -5.69 7.30
CA THR A 145 -7.09 -5.16 6.48
C THR A 145 -8.37 -5.03 7.30
N PHE A 146 -8.74 -6.08 8.04
CA PHE A 146 -9.93 -6.05 8.90
C PHE A 146 -9.78 -5.05 10.05
N PHE A 147 -8.63 -5.00 10.71
CA PHE A 147 -8.34 -4.06 11.77
C PHE A 147 -8.40 -2.62 11.27
N PHE A 148 -7.84 -2.33 10.10
CA PHE A 148 -7.91 -0.99 9.53
C PHE A 148 -9.36 -0.63 9.17
N HIS A 149 -10.07 -1.55 8.52
CA HIS A 149 -11.46 -1.31 8.12
C HIS A 149 -12.36 -1.06 9.33
N PHE A 150 -12.39 -1.97 10.30
CA PHE A 150 -13.30 -1.89 11.44
C PHE A 150 -12.74 -1.08 12.61
N GLY A 151 -11.44 -1.15 12.89
CA GLY A 151 -10.81 -0.44 13.99
C GLY A 151 -10.78 1.07 13.78
N VAL A 152 -10.41 1.53 12.59
CA VAL A 152 -10.46 2.97 12.27
C VAL A 152 -11.92 3.43 12.26
N GLN A 153 -12.83 2.72 11.61
CA GLN A 153 -14.24 3.11 11.60
C GLN A 153 -14.85 3.17 13.01
N ALA A 154 -14.57 2.20 13.89
CA ALA A 154 -15.11 2.17 15.24
C ALA A 154 -14.62 3.33 16.14
N TRP A 155 -13.38 3.78 15.94
CA TRP A 155 -12.83 4.91 16.68
C TRP A 155 -13.25 6.25 16.08
N PHE A 156 -13.46 6.32 14.76
CA PHE A 156 -13.73 7.59 14.06
C PHE A 156 -15.21 7.87 13.74
N SER A 157 -16.12 6.89 13.71
CA SER A 157 -17.52 7.13 13.28
C SER A 157 -18.30 7.95 14.30
N ASP A 158 -18.60 7.36 15.45
CA ASP A 158 -19.56 7.93 16.39
C ASP A 158 -18.88 8.56 17.59
N ARG A 159 -17.73 8.02 18.02
CA ARG A 159 -17.01 8.52 19.20
C ARG A 159 -16.44 9.92 18.98
N VAL A 160 -15.73 10.15 17.87
CA VAL A 160 -15.15 11.46 17.53
C VAL A 160 -16.24 12.46 17.19
N LYS A 161 -17.24 12.06 16.40
CA LYS A 161 -18.38 12.91 16.05
C LYS A 161 -19.14 13.38 17.30
N THR A 162 -19.47 12.46 18.21
CA THR A 162 -20.18 12.79 19.46
C THR A 162 -19.34 13.70 20.35
N ALA A 163 -18.03 13.47 20.48
CA ALA A 163 -17.15 14.30 21.30
C ALA A 163 -17.03 15.75 20.77
N VAL A 164 -17.00 15.92 19.44
CA VAL A 164 -17.01 17.24 18.80
C VAL A 164 -18.37 17.93 19.00
N GLU A 165 -19.48 17.21 18.77
CA GLU A 165 -20.84 17.73 18.97
C GLU A 165 -21.10 18.16 20.42
N THR A 166 -20.66 17.36 21.40
CA THR A 166 -20.76 17.72 22.83
C THR A 166 -19.86 18.90 23.20
N SER A 167 -18.67 19.00 22.64
CA SER A 167 -17.78 20.16 22.87
C SER A 167 -18.40 21.45 22.32
N GLN A 168 -19.03 21.40 21.14
CA GLN A 168 -19.77 22.52 20.58
C GLN A 168 -20.96 22.92 21.47
N MET A 169 -21.76 21.94 21.91
CA MET A 169 -22.90 22.19 22.78
C MET A 169 -22.49 22.85 24.11
N VAL A 170 -21.37 22.41 24.72
CA VAL A 170 -20.83 23.01 25.96
C VAL A 170 -20.32 24.43 25.71
N ALA A 171 -19.67 24.69 24.58
CA ALA A 171 -19.22 26.02 24.22
C ALA A 171 -20.39 26.99 24.02
N GLU A 172 -21.44 26.54 23.33
CA GLU A 172 -22.67 27.32 23.13
C GLU A 172 -23.40 27.58 24.47
N SER A 173 -23.50 26.58 25.35
CA SER A 173 -24.12 26.76 26.67
C SER A 173 -23.33 27.71 27.56
N TYR A 174 -22.00 27.59 27.57
CA TYR A 174 -21.12 28.48 28.33
C TYR A 174 -21.26 29.93 27.85
N LEU A 175 -21.30 30.14 26.53
CA LEU A 175 -21.45 31.49 25.97
C LEU A 175 -22.83 32.09 26.29
N ALA A 176 -23.90 31.29 26.22
CA ALA A 176 -25.25 31.73 26.57
C ALA A 176 -25.37 32.10 28.05
N GLU A 177 -24.79 31.29 28.94
CA GLU A 177 -24.76 31.55 30.38
C GLU A 177 -23.96 32.82 30.70
N HIS A 178 -22.76 32.96 30.13
CA HIS A 178 -21.94 34.16 30.32
C HIS A 178 -22.63 35.44 29.83
N GLN A 179 -23.33 35.39 28.69
CA GLN A 179 -24.11 36.54 28.20
C GLN A 179 -25.24 36.94 29.17
N GLN A 180 -25.92 35.97 29.79
CA GLN A 180 -26.97 36.25 30.77
C GLN A 180 -26.41 36.84 32.06
N ILE A 181 -25.29 36.31 32.56
CA ILE A 181 -24.62 36.82 33.76
C ILE A 181 -24.14 38.26 33.53
N ILE A 182 -23.43 38.53 32.42
CA ILE A 182 -22.96 39.89 32.08
C ILE A 182 -24.13 40.86 31.98
N LYS A 183 -25.25 40.45 31.34
CA LYS A 183 -26.44 41.30 31.24
C LYS A 183 -27.04 41.60 32.62
N ALA A 184 -27.10 40.60 33.51
CA ALA A 184 -27.60 40.80 34.87
C ALA A 184 -26.68 41.73 35.68
N ASP A 185 -25.37 41.58 35.55
CA ASP A 185 -24.38 42.44 36.21
C ASP A 185 -24.45 43.89 35.71
N ILE A 186 -24.58 44.11 34.40
CA ILE A 186 -24.74 45.45 33.83
C ILE A 186 -26.01 46.12 34.37
N LEU A 187 -27.14 45.39 34.43
CA LEU A 187 -28.39 45.93 34.97
C LEU A 187 -28.30 46.22 36.47
N ALA A 188 -27.61 45.37 37.24
CA ALA A 188 -27.37 45.62 38.66
C ALA A 188 -26.49 46.86 38.87
N MET A 189 -25.40 46.99 38.10
CA MET A 189 -24.55 48.18 38.13
C MET A 189 -25.30 49.45 37.74
N ALA A 190 -26.15 49.39 36.71
CA ALA A 190 -26.97 50.53 36.31
C ALA A 190 -27.93 50.97 37.43
N ASN A 191 -28.55 50.03 38.14
CA ASN A 191 -29.42 50.33 39.29
C ASN A 191 -28.64 50.91 40.48
N ASP A 192 -27.49 50.33 40.80
CA ASP A 192 -26.62 50.83 41.88
C ASP A 192 -26.12 52.25 41.58
N LEU A 193 -25.80 52.53 40.31
CA LEU A 193 -25.40 53.86 39.85
C LEU A 193 -26.55 54.86 39.92
N ASP A 194 -27.75 54.48 39.45
CA ASP A 194 -28.93 55.34 39.48
C ASP A 194 -29.31 55.72 40.92
N ARG A 195 -29.22 54.76 41.85
CA ARG A 195 -29.51 54.96 43.29
C ARG A 195 -28.51 55.87 43.99
N GLN A 196 -27.25 55.84 43.57
CA GLN A 196 -26.18 56.65 44.15
C GLN A 196 -25.84 57.91 43.33
N SER A 197 -26.58 58.16 42.24
CA SER A 197 -26.37 59.27 41.29
C SER A 197 -26.30 60.65 41.95
N ALA A 198 -27.05 60.87 43.04
CA ALA A 198 -27.03 62.11 43.80
C ALA A 198 -25.71 62.36 44.58
N LEU A 199 -24.96 61.31 44.92
CA LEU A 199 -23.68 61.40 45.64
C LEU A 199 -22.48 61.62 44.70
N PHE A 200 -22.62 61.32 43.41
CA PHE A 200 -21.54 61.40 42.43
C PHE A 200 -21.48 62.72 41.66
N TYR A 201 -22.50 63.59 41.78
CA TYR A 201 -22.54 64.89 41.11
C TYR A 201 -21.57 65.93 41.72
N GLU A 202 -21.13 65.74 42.96
CA GLU A 202 -20.27 66.71 43.67
C GLU A 202 -18.77 66.38 43.63
N ASP A 203 -18.39 65.12 43.38
CA ASP A 203 -17.00 64.67 43.59
C ASP A 203 -16.58 63.55 42.62
N ARG A 204 -15.83 63.92 41.57
CA ARG A 204 -15.41 63.02 40.49
C ARG A 204 -14.47 61.90 40.97
N GLU A 205 -13.68 62.14 42.01
CA GLU A 205 -12.79 61.12 42.58
C GLU A 205 -13.53 59.97 43.28
N LYS A 206 -14.73 60.21 43.81
CA LYS A 206 -15.53 59.17 44.47
C LYS A 206 -16.18 58.24 43.45
N PHE A 207 -16.53 58.80 42.29
CA PHE A 207 -17.05 58.04 41.16
C PHE A 207 -16.00 57.08 40.60
N ASP A 208 -14.77 57.56 40.37
CA ASP A 208 -13.68 56.72 39.83
C ASP A 208 -13.34 55.55 40.78
N ARG A 209 -13.28 55.79 42.09
CA ARG A 209 -13.07 54.72 43.10
C ARG A 209 -14.22 53.71 43.18
N PHE A 210 -15.46 54.18 42.99
CA PHE A 210 -16.63 53.30 42.96
C PHE A 210 -16.60 52.37 41.75
N LEU A 211 -16.28 52.90 40.56
CA LEU A 211 -16.14 52.10 39.34
C LEU A 211 -14.99 51.08 39.43
N GLU A 212 -13.86 51.47 40.00
CA GLU A 212 -12.73 50.56 40.22
C GLU A 212 -13.10 49.40 41.16
N THR A 213 -13.83 49.69 42.23
CA THR A 213 -14.32 48.69 43.19
C THR A 213 -15.33 47.73 42.55
N GLN A 214 -16.28 48.26 41.76
CA GLN A 214 -17.28 47.44 41.06
C GLN A 214 -16.65 46.56 39.97
N SER A 215 -15.65 47.07 39.25
CA SER A 215 -14.88 46.30 38.26
C SER A 215 -14.12 45.13 38.90
N PHE A 216 -13.48 45.37 40.06
CA PHE A 216 -12.72 44.36 40.78
C PHE A 216 -13.61 43.24 41.34
N ILE A 217 -14.78 43.58 41.91
CA ILE A 217 -15.69 42.59 42.52
C ILE A 217 -16.33 41.68 41.47
N ARG A 218 -16.62 42.21 40.27
CA ARG A 218 -17.37 41.47 39.23
C ARG A 218 -16.49 40.89 38.12
N ASN A 219 -15.16 40.96 38.28
CA ASN A 219 -14.17 40.49 37.32
C ASN A 219 -14.38 41.05 35.89
N LEU A 220 -15.00 42.23 35.77
CA LEU A 220 -15.32 42.88 34.49
C LEU A 220 -14.11 43.53 33.82
N SER A 221 -12.92 43.34 34.40
CA SER A 221 -11.64 43.84 33.86
C SER A 221 -11.37 43.42 32.41
N GLU A 222 -12.01 42.36 31.92
CA GLU A 222 -11.89 41.86 30.56
C GLU A 222 -12.73 42.66 29.53
N VAL A 223 -13.68 43.50 29.98
CA VAL A 223 -14.58 44.30 29.13
C VAL A 223 -14.10 45.75 28.94
N MET A 224 -13.11 46.20 29.71
CA MET A 224 -12.48 47.50 29.52
C MET A 224 -11.36 47.41 28.46
N ILE A 225 -11.68 47.80 27.23
CA ILE A 225 -10.72 48.22 26.20
C ILE A 225 -10.98 49.70 25.91
#